data_AF-A0A1F8BME4-F1
#
_entry.id   AF-A0A1F8BME4-F1
#
_cell.length_a   1.000
_cell.length_b   1.000
_cell.length_c   1.000
_cell.angle_alpha   90.00
_cell.angle_beta   90.00
_cell.angle_gamma   90.00
#
_symmetry.space_group_name_H-M   'P 1'
#
loop_
_entity.id
_entity.type
_entity.pdbx_description
1 polymer ?
#
loop_
_entity_poly.entity_id
_entity_poly.type
_entity_poly.pdbx_seq_one_letter_code
_entity_poly.pdbx_strand_id
1 'polypeptide(L)'
;MRVPKIVNKAVQIGNELISKAISTPRGICWETQIQRDETSLDTVITADIYSGASGIALFFLELFRATKQQKYLVTAQKAMDWVVWYGQNENWNEYSFYVGRTGAAYVLVKLFKITGNKKYFDQALAISKGGTKFLDKKPVCDLLLGVSGTLLGLLHLYAVTKQKWILKDMRANLDSLLARVNFGPEGIYWDRSGDDIHGLCSFSHGASGIGFVLLEMGKFFSNPAYYWLAKQAFDYEDYYYDKKKHNWPDFRKLYGRKDLFVKAVEEYNKKNYKYFSSPSFTYAWCHGSPGIGLARLRYKDLTGEKNWLLKVKDSQIPASLETKKQNELGLCHGLTGLIEIARLQSTLYKKDSNRFLNERQSSSLVTDLFNGLAGIGYGVLKSLRKDKFSVLYPVLKERYLVKSSKVFDEDIGGLKMILIKQLFPQTLAVCSGSEISKLQKSLNQGKNQRSKNLVSALTGCLELLLNKGSEAYLIFEVEKKKIGLDNRKSDVYLYVSQYVHAKENERILKLSEHKLNKIELKLVPEVKLIKGNYILRQTYEGVKMIRVSKFYYEIFFSFYSTNSIDKVTLSLSESSKQRALKLVNQSLSIGILTTDKL
;
A
#
# COMPACT_ATOMS: atom_id res chain seq x y z
N MET A 1 25.80 32.39 22.47
CA MET A 1 26.26 31.24 21.63
C MET A 1 25.92 31.54 20.17
N ARG A 2 26.90 31.50 19.25
CA ARG A 2 26.64 31.71 17.82
C ARG A 2 25.77 30.55 17.31
N VAL A 3 24.57 30.88 16.85
CA VAL A 3 23.67 29.94 16.17
C VAL A 3 24.40 29.40 14.93
N PRO A 4 24.58 28.07 14.76
CA PRO A 4 25.25 27.52 13.59
C PRO A 4 24.63 28.04 12.29
N LYS A 5 25.44 28.39 11.27
CA LYS A 5 24.95 28.97 9.98
C LYS A 5 23.77 28.22 9.38
N ILE A 6 23.75 26.90 9.55
CA ILE A 6 22.69 25.99 9.09
C ILE A 6 21.35 26.16 9.83
N VAL A 7 21.35 26.56 11.10
CA VAL A 7 20.13 26.92 11.85
C VAL A 7 19.56 28.26 11.36
N ASN A 8 20.41 29.19 10.91
CA ASN A 8 19.92 30.47 10.33
C ASN A 8 19.07 30.24 9.07
N LYS A 9 19.41 29.23 8.25
CA LYS A 9 18.59 28.86 7.08
C LYS A 9 17.20 28.36 7.50
N ALA A 10 17.11 27.52 8.52
CA ALA A 10 15.82 27.09 9.06
C ALA A 10 15.02 28.25 9.67
N VAL A 11 15.70 29.21 10.31
CA VAL A 11 15.06 30.45 10.81
C VAL A 11 14.51 31.31 9.67
N GLN A 12 15.26 31.48 8.58
CA GLN A 12 14.80 32.22 7.40
C GLN A 12 13.53 31.59 6.82
N ILE A 13 13.54 30.27 6.61
CA ILE A 13 12.38 29.49 6.14
C ILE A 13 11.19 29.65 7.10
N GLY A 14 11.44 29.57 8.42
CA GLY A 14 10.39 29.76 9.42
C GLY A 14 9.76 31.15 9.37
N ASN A 15 10.54 32.20 9.17
CA ASN A 15 10.03 33.56 9.04
C ASN A 15 9.24 33.75 7.73
N GLU A 16 9.71 33.16 6.62
CA GLU A 16 8.98 33.19 5.34
C GLU A 16 7.64 32.45 5.43
N LEU A 17 7.58 31.30 6.11
CA LEU A 17 6.32 30.60 6.35
C LEU A 17 5.38 31.42 7.24
N ILE A 18 5.90 32.17 8.23
CA ILE A 18 5.08 33.10 9.02
C ILE A 18 4.50 34.20 8.12
N SER A 19 5.27 34.78 7.20
CA SER A 19 4.76 35.82 6.30
C SER A 19 3.74 35.30 5.28
N LYS A 20 3.77 34.00 4.96
CA LYS A 20 2.80 33.34 4.07
C LYS A 20 1.59 32.76 4.82
N ALA A 21 1.52 32.91 6.15
CA ALA A 21 0.43 32.32 6.94
C ALA A 21 -0.88 33.07 6.71
N ILE A 22 -1.95 32.32 6.44
CA ILE A 22 -3.31 32.85 6.33
C ILE A 22 -3.89 32.89 7.74
N SER A 23 -4.22 34.09 8.22
CA SER A 23 -4.84 34.29 9.53
C SER A 23 -6.34 34.12 9.44
N THR A 24 -6.90 33.31 10.34
CA THR A 24 -8.35 33.07 10.46
C THR A 24 -8.80 33.33 11.90
N PRO A 25 -10.11 33.51 12.16
CA PRO A 25 -10.62 33.56 13.53
C PRO A 25 -10.35 32.30 14.37
N ARG A 26 -9.92 31.20 13.74
CA ARG A 26 -9.74 29.87 14.35
C ARG A 26 -8.28 29.46 14.49
N GLY A 27 -7.33 30.30 14.07
CA GLY A 27 -5.91 29.98 14.04
C GLY A 27 -5.28 30.39 12.71
N ILE A 28 -4.22 29.68 12.30
CA ILE A 28 -3.51 29.94 11.04
C ILE A 28 -3.40 28.70 10.18
N CYS A 29 -3.40 28.88 8.87
CA CYS A 29 -3.18 27.83 7.88
C CYS A 29 -2.32 28.33 6.71
N TRP A 30 -2.05 27.46 5.75
CA TRP A 30 -1.27 27.76 4.56
C TRP A 30 -1.92 27.14 3.34
N GLU A 31 -1.81 27.85 2.24
CA GLU A 31 -1.98 27.28 0.91
C GLU A 31 -0.72 26.48 0.54
N THR A 32 -0.93 25.34 -0.10
CA THR A 32 0.11 24.59 -0.80
C THR A 32 -0.38 24.19 -2.18
N GLN A 33 0.54 23.90 -3.09
CA GLN A 33 0.21 23.41 -4.42
C GLN A 33 0.37 21.89 -4.44
N ILE A 34 -0.69 21.19 -4.85
CA ILE A 34 -0.65 19.76 -5.11
C ILE A 34 -0.79 19.51 -6.61
N GLN A 35 -0.06 18.52 -7.11
CA GLN A 35 -0.14 18.16 -8.51
C GLN A 35 -1.41 17.34 -8.78
N ARG A 36 -2.26 17.83 -9.68
CA ARG A 36 -3.48 17.14 -10.11
C ARG A 36 -3.21 16.30 -11.36
N ASP A 37 -2.48 16.86 -12.32
CA ASP A 37 -1.91 16.18 -13.49
C ASP A 37 -0.58 16.83 -13.92
N GLU A 38 -0.02 16.44 -15.06
CA GLU A 38 1.28 16.95 -15.54
C GLU A 38 1.31 18.47 -15.80
N THR A 39 0.14 19.08 -15.99
CA THR A 39 0.02 20.48 -16.42
C THR A 39 -0.71 21.37 -15.43
N SER A 40 -1.42 20.80 -14.45
CA SER A 40 -2.22 21.55 -13.49
C SER A 40 -1.81 21.32 -12.04
N LEU A 41 -1.70 22.44 -11.33
CA LEU A 41 -1.49 22.51 -9.89
C LEU A 41 -2.77 23.04 -9.25
N ASP A 42 -3.29 22.30 -8.28
CA ASP A 42 -4.40 22.76 -7.45
C ASP A 42 -3.81 23.42 -6.19
N THR A 43 -4.22 24.65 -5.92
CA THR A 43 -3.95 25.29 -4.62
C THR A 43 -4.95 24.76 -3.60
N VAL A 44 -4.44 24.17 -2.53
CA VAL A 44 -5.25 23.55 -1.48
C VAL A 44 -4.82 24.01 -0.10
N ILE A 45 -5.76 23.94 0.85
CA ILE A 45 -5.51 24.13 2.27
C ILE A 45 -5.90 22.83 2.98
N THR A 46 -4.93 22.12 3.55
CA THR A 46 -5.16 20.84 4.22
C THR A 46 -4.62 20.85 5.65
N ALA A 47 -5.10 19.91 6.47
CA ALA A 47 -4.77 19.84 7.90
C ALA A 47 -3.71 18.78 8.26
N ASP A 48 -3.37 17.90 7.32
CA ASP A 48 -2.55 16.73 7.56
C ASP A 48 -1.04 17.00 7.73
N ILE A 49 -0.25 15.95 7.96
CA ILE A 49 1.20 16.05 8.13
C ILE A 49 1.93 16.22 6.80
N TYR A 50 1.43 15.59 5.73
CA TYR A 50 2.12 15.47 4.46
C TYR A 50 2.12 16.82 3.72
N SER A 51 0.93 17.34 3.43
CA SER A 51 0.71 18.58 2.68
C SER A 51 0.13 19.71 3.53
N GLY A 52 -0.22 19.46 4.79
CA GLY A 52 -1.04 20.37 5.57
C GLY A 52 -0.37 21.11 6.73
N ALA A 53 -1.22 21.87 7.44
CA ALA A 53 -0.83 22.71 8.57
C ALA A 53 -0.20 21.91 9.74
N SER A 54 -0.56 20.63 9.94
CA SER A 54 0.08 19.81 10.98
C SER A 54 1.56 19.57 10.68
N GLY A 55 1.92 19.38 9.40
CA GLY A 55 3.31 19.21 8.98
C GLY A 55 4.14 20.46 9.22
N ILE A 56 3.58 21.63 8.89
CA ILE A 56 4.21 22.93 9.13
C ILE A 56 4.34 23.20 10.63
N ALA A 57 3.31 22.89 11.44
CA ALA A 57 3.38 22.97 12.90
C ALA A 57 4.50 22.09 13.46
N LEU A 58 4.66 20.86 12.95
CA LEU A 58 5.76 19.97 13.35
C LEU A 58 7.14 20.58 13.09
N PHE A 59 7.32 21.24 11.95
CA PHE A 59 8.55 22.00 11.66
C PHE A 59 8.76 23.14 12.69
N PHE A 60 7.73 23.94 12.98
CA PHE A 60 7.83 25.02 13.96
C PHE A 60 8.16 24.51 15.37
N LEU A 61 7.70 23.33 15.77
CA LEU A 61 8.10 22.71 17.05
C LEU A 61 9.59 22.33 17.07
N GLU A 62 10.13 21.82 15.97
CA GLU A 62 11.58 21.55 15.86
C GLU A 62 12.38 22.87 15.85
N LEU A 63 11.88 23.91 15.19
CA LEU A 63 12.52 25.23 15.16
C LEU A 63 12.51 25.91 16.54
N PHE A 64 11.38 25.84 17.27
CA PHE A 64 11.31 26.26 18.67
C PHE A 64 12.32 25.50 19.52
N ARG A 65 12.42 24.18 19.35
CA ARG A 65 13.37 23.37 20.12
C ARG A 65 14.82 23.80 19.87
N ALA A 66 15.18 24.12 18.63
CA ALA A 66 16.53 24.52 18.24
C ALA A 66 16.89 25.96 18.65
N THR A 67 15.91 26.88 18.65
CA THR A 67 16.17 28.32 18.82
C THR A 67 15.69 28.87 20.17
N LYS A 68 14.77 28.19 20.84
CA LYS A 68 14.02 28.64 22.03
C LYS A 68 13.21 29.92 21.83
N GLN A 69 13.01 30.37 20.59
CA GLN A 69 12.23 31.58 20.31
C GLN A 69 10.73 31.29 20.39
N GLN A 70 10.05 31.93 21.33
CA GLN A 70 8.65 31.67 21.67
C GLN A 70 7.70 31.87 20.49
N LYS A 71 8.00 32.79 19.57
CA LYS A 71 7.18 33.03 18.37
C LYS A 71 6.91 31.75 17.58
N TYR A 72 7.87 30.83 17.47
CA TYR A 72 7.67 29.59 16.73
C TYR A 72 6.74 28.60 17.46
N LEU A 73 6.80 28.56 18.79
CA LEU A 73 5.85 27.77 19.57
C LEU A 73 4.43 28.33 19.41
N VAL A 74 4.27 29.66 19.52
CA VAL A 74 2.98 30.33 19.32
C VAL A 74 2.43 30.06 17.91
N THR A 75 3.26 30.13 16.87
CA THR A 75 2.86 29.78 15.50
C THR A 75 2.38 28.34 15.39
N ALA A 76 3.10 27.38 15.97
CA ALA A 76 2.67 25.97 15.99
C ALA A 76 1.34 25.78 16.74
N GLN A 77 1.12 26.50 17.85
CA GLN A 77 -0.13 26.45 18.60
C GLN A 77 -1.30 26.99 17.77
N LYS A 78 -1.16 28.16 17.14
CA LYS A 78 -2.19 28.74 16.26
C LYS A 78 -2.50 27.85 15.05
N ALA A 79 -1.50 27.18 14.50
CA ALA A 79 -1.70 26.22 13.41
C ALA A 79 -2.54 25.03 13.88
N MET A 80 -2.23 24.49 15.06
CA MET A 80 -2.97 23.36 15.60
C MET A 80 -4.37 23.72 16.12
N ASP A 81 -4.60 24.96 16.54
CA ASP A 81 -5.96 25.45 16.82
C ASP A 81 -6.83 25.41 15.54
N TRP A 82 -6.29 25.82 14.39
CA TRP A 82 -6.98 25.71 13.10
C TRP A 82 -7.20 24.26 12.68
N VAL A 83 -6.19 23.38 12.83
CA VAL A 83 -6.32 21.94 12.52
C VAL A 83 -7.41 21.27 13.34
N VAL A 84 -7.52 21.61 14.64
CA VAL A 84 -8.57 21.06 15.49
C VAL A 84 -9.95 21.55 15.04
N TRP A 85 -10.08 22.84 14.72
CA TRP A 85 -11.31 23.37 14.15
C TRP A 85 -11.67 22.67 12.83
N TYR A 86 -10.72 22.53 11.90
CA TYR A 86 -10.90 21.85 10.62
C TYR A 86 -11.40 20.41 10.82
N GLY A 87 -10.74 19.61 11.66
CA GLY A 87 -11.16 18.23 11.89
C GLY A 87 -12.50 18.03 12.60
N GLN A 88 -13.03 19.07 13.25
CA GLN A 88 -14.32 19.05 13.93
C GLN A 88 -15.48 19.57 13.06
N ASN A 89 -15.20 20.48 12.13
CA ASN A 89 -16.23 21.21 11.38
C ASN A 89 -16.25 20.84 9.88
N GLU A 90 -15.12 20.38 9.34
CA GLU A 90 -15.02 19.94 7.96
C GLU A 90 -15.17 18.42 7.85
N ASN A 91 -15.56 17.96 6.65
CA ASN A 91 -15.74 16.55 6.35
C ASN A 91 -14.41 15.81 6.11
N TRP A 92 -13.46 15.93 7.05
CA TRP A 92 -12.15 15.29 6.97
C TRP A 92 -12.28 13.81 7.33
N ASN A 93 -12.24 12.86 6.39
CA ASN A 93 -12.52 11.44 6.67
C ASN A 93 -11.27 10.55 6.62
N GLU A 94 -10.10 11.15 6.44
CA GLU A 94 -8.82 10.47 6.36
C GLU A 94 -8.24 10.28 7.76
N TYR A 95 -7.81 9.06 8.08
CA TYR A 95 -7.30 8.69 9.40
C TYR A 95 -5.84 8.24 9.39
N SER A 96 -5.19 8.14 8.23
CA SER A 96 -3.79 7.69 8.17
C SER A 96 -2.84 8.66 8.88
N PHE A 97 -1.64 8.18 9.22
CA PHE A 97 -0.65 9.00 9.93
C PHE A 97 -0.16 10.20 9.11
N TYR A 98 -0.02 10.07 7.80
CA TYR A 98 0.57 11.12 6.96
C TYR A 98 -0.48 12.09 6.41
N VAL A 99 -1.63 11.58 5.92
CA VAL A 99 -2.67 12.41 5.28
C VAL A 99 -3.94 12.57 6.12
N GLY A 100 -3.94 12.09 7.38
CA GLY A 100 -5.16 12.01 8.19
C GLY A 100 -5.05 12.47 9.64
N ARG A 101 -6.18 12.34 10.33
CA ARG A 101 -6.43 12.83 11.70
C ARG A 101 -5.46 12.29 12.74
N THR A 102 -5.00 11.05 12.61
CA THR A 102 -4.07 10.45 13.59
C THR A 102 -2.68 11.08 13.52
N GLY A 103 -2.27 11.61 12.36
CA GLY A 103 -1.10 12.46 12.20
C GLY A 103 -1.23 13.79 12.94
N ALA A 104 -2.35 14.50 12.77
CA ALA A 104 -2.63 15.72 13.53
C ALA A 104 -2.61 15.47 15.04
N ALA A 105 -3.19 14.35 15.50
CA ALA A 105 -3.14 13.95 16.90
C ALA A 105 -1.71 13.69 17.40
N TYR A 106 -0.83 13.13 16.57
CA TYR A 106 0.58 12.97 16.88
C TYR A 106 1.26 14.34 17.13
N VAL A 107 0.93 15.37 16.37
CA VAL A 107 1.45 16.74 16.56
C VAL A 107 0.87 17.38 17.83
N LEU A 108 -0.43 17.22 18.10
CA LEU A 108 -1.05 17.68 19.35
C LEU A 108 -0.40 17.02 20.59
N VAL A 109 -0.09 15.73 20.53
CA VAL A 109 0.65 15.03 21.60
C VAL A 109 2.06 15.60 21.81
N LYS A 110 2.73 16.07 20.74
CA LYS A 110 4.02 16.78 20.90
C LYS A 110 3.83 18.14 21.58
N LEU A 111 2.80 18.91 21.21
CA LEU A 111 2.45 20.16 21.88
C LEU A 111 2.17 19.94 23.36
N PHE A 112 1.37 18.93 23.71
CA PHE A 112 1.13 18.55 25.10
C PHE A 112 2.43 18.29 25.86
N LYS A 113 3.35 17.50 25.28
CA LYS A 113 4.65 17.19 25.90
C LYS A 113 5.56 18.40 26.07
N ILE A 114 5.44 19.42 25.21
CA ILE A 114 6.24 20.64 25.27
C ILE A 114 5.65 21.65 26.27
N THR A 115 4.32 21.77 26.29
CA THR A 115 3.62 22.85 27.01
C THR A 115 3.04 22.41 28.35
N GLY A 116 2.85 21.11 28.58
CA GLY A 116 2.09 20.57 29.72
C GLY A 116 0.58 20.84 29.65
N ASN A 117 0.08 21.55 28.63
CA ASN A 117 -1.32 21.95 28.56
C ASN A 117 -2.21 20.77 28.12
N LYS A 118 -3.04 20.28 29.04
CA LYS A 118 -3.94 19.14 28.84
C LYS A 118 -4.92 19.33 27.68
N LYS A 119 -5.26 20.57 27.30
CA LYS A 119 -6.10 20.87 26.11
C LYS A 119 -5.64 20.08 24.88
N TYR A 120 -4.34 20.05 24.60
CA TYR A 120 -3.82 19.36 23.42
C TYR A 120 -3.94 17.83 23.53
N PHE A 121 -3.86 17.27 24.73
CA PHE A 121 -4.10 15.84 24.96
C PHE A 121 -5.56 15.48 24.67
N ASP A 122 -6.49 16.27 25.21
CA ASP A 122 -7.93 16.04 25.03
C ASP A 122 -8.34 16.23 23.56
N GLN A 123 -7.80 17.25 22.88
CA GLN A 123 -8.00 17.48 21.45
C GLN A 123 -7.43 16.33 20.59
N ALA A 124 -6.26 15.78 20.94
CA ALA A 124 -5.69 14.64 20.21
C ALA A 124 -6.59 13.41 20.26
N LEU A 125 -7.22 13.16 21.41
CA LEU A 125 -8.23 12.11 21.55
C LEU A 125 -9.48 12.43 20.75
N ALA A 126 -9.98 13.67 20.81
CA ALA A 126 -11.22 14.06 20.15
C ALA A 126 -11.13 13.91 18.62
N ILE A 127 -10.06 14.42 18.01
CA ILE A 127 -9.90 14.40 16.54
C ILE A 127 -9.69 12.99 15.99
N SER A 128 -9.12 12.08 16.79
CA SER A 128 -8.80 10.71 16.37
C SER A 128 -9.95 9.72 16.52
N LYS A 129 -11.03 10.08 17.24
CA LYS A 129 -12.17 9.19 17.43
C LYS A 129 -12.84 8.86 16.08
N GLY A 130 -13.33 7.62 15.96
CA GLY A 130 -14.08 7.18 14.78
C GLY A 130 -13.22 6.59 13.67
N GLY A 131 -11.97 6.21 13.97
CA GLY A 131 -11.01 5.68 12.99
C GLY A 131 -11.41 4.37 12.30
N THR A 132 -12.49 3.71 12.75
CA THR A 132 -13.05 2.53 12.08
C THR A 132 -14.04 2.88 10.97
N LYS A 133 -14.67 4.07 10.96
CA LYS A 133 -15.66 4.46 9.94
C LYS A 133 -15.07 4.50 8.53
N PHE A 134 -13.78 4.84 8.43
CA PHE A 134 -13.04 4.84 7.19
C PHE A 134 -12.88 3.45 6.58
N LEU A 135 -12.92 2.37 7.40
CA LEU A 135 -12.80 0.99 6.93
C LEU A 135 -14.00 0.56 6.07
N ASP A 136 -15.19 1.12 6.30
CA ASP A 136 -16.41 0.80 5.55
C ASP A 136 -16.27 1.11 4.05
N LYS A 137 -15.40 2.06 3.70
CA LYS A 137 -15.10 2.44 2.31
C LYS A 137 -14.05 1.55 1.64
N LYS A 138 -13.59 0.48 2.30
CA LYS A 138 -12.50 -0.41 1.83
C LYS A 138 -11.28 0.38 1.32
N PRO A 139 -10.70 1.24 2.16
CA PRO A 139 -9.61 2.12 1.76
C PRO A 139 -8.34 1.32 1.49
N VAL A 140 -7.35 1.88 0.80
CA VAL A 140 -6.04 1.22 0.59
C VAL A 140 -5.37 0.80 1.92
N CYS A 141 -4.47 -0.18 1.87
CA CYS A 141 -3.78 -0.72 3.03
C CYS A 141 -2.51 0.04 3.40
N ASP A 142 -1.98 0.84 2.48
CA ASP A 142 -0.65 1.42 2.58
C ASP A 142 -0.37 2.35 3.77
N LEU A 143 0.90 2.78 3.88
CA LEU A 143 1.38 3.64 4.95
C LEU A 143 0.92 5.10 4.79
N LEU A 144 0.87 5.62 3.56
CA LEU A 144 0.61 7.03 3.32
C LEU A 144 -0.86 7.39 3.50
N LEU A 145 -1.75 6.67 2.82
CA LEU A 145 -3.18 6.91 2.71
C LEU A 145 -4.01 5.92 3.54
N GLY A 146 -3.43 4.74 3.79
CA GLY A 146 -4.21 3.56 4.15
C GLY A 146 -4.27 3.18 5.61
N VAL A 147 -4.81 1.97 5.79
CA VAL A 147 -5.02 1.30 7.09
C VAL A 147 -3.72 1.13 7.87
N SER A 148 -2.60 0.82 7.21
CA SER A 148 -1.29 0.73 7.88
C SER A 148 -0.87 2.08 8.48
N GLY A 149 -1.07 3.17 7.72
CA GLY A 149 -0.87 4.52 8.25
C GLY A 149 -1.76 4.82 9.46
N THR A 150 -3.03 4.40 9.44
CA THR A 150 -3.94 4.58 10.58
C THR A 150 -3.46 3.79 11.81
N LEU A 151 -3.05 2.53 11.63
CA LEU A 151 -2.46 1.70 12.68
C LEU A 151 -1.26 2.39 13.34
N LEU A 152 -0.35 2.93 12.54
CA LEU A 152 0.81 3.65 13.04
C LEU A 152 0.41 4.86 13.91
N GLY A 153 -0.52 5.70 13.43
CA GLY A 153 -0.97 6.87 14.17
C GLY A 153 -1.69 6.51 15.48
N LEU A 154 -2.58 5.51 15.44
CA LEU A 154 -3.24 4.98 16.64
C LEU A 154 -2.24 4.38 17.63
N LEU A 155 -1.22 3.66 17.15
CA LEU A 155 -0.15 3.10 17.98
C LEU A 155 0.60 4.21 18.73
N HIS A 156 0.96 5.30 18.04
CA HIS A 156 1.60 6.47 18.67
C HIS A 156 0.70 7.17 19.68
N LEU A 157 -0.60 7.27 19.40
CA LEU A 157 -1.57 7.87 20.30
C LEU A 157 -1.78 6.99 21.55
N TYR A 158 -1.95 5.68 21.37
CA TYR A 158 -2.13 4.73 22.46
C TYR A 158 -0.89 4.65 23.36
N ALA A 159 0.31 4.72 22.79
CA ALA A 159 1.57 4.72 23.53
C ALA A 159 1.62 5.79 24.63
N VAL A 160 0.92 6.91 24.44
CA VAL A 160 0.85 8.03 25.40
C VAL A 160 -0.43 8.03 26.21
N THR A 161 -1.57 7.78 25.58
CA THR A 161 -2.89 8.02 26.18
C THR A 161 -3.46 6.81 26.91
N LYS A 162 -3.03 5.60 26.52
CA LYS A 162 -3.49 4.30 27.05
C LYS A 162 -5.03 4.11 27.04
N GLN A 163 -5.73 4.80 26.15
CA GLN A 163 -7.19 4.71 26.05
C GLN A 163 -7.64 3.39 25.40
N LYS A 164 -8.54 2.65 26.06
CA LYS A 164 -8.97 1.31 25.63
C LYS A 164 -9.64 1.28 24.25
N TRP A 165 -10.37 2.33 23.88
CA TRP A 165 -11.02 2.42 22.58
C TRP A 165 -10.00 2.40 21.42
N ILE A 166 -8.79 2.93 21.65
CA ILE A 166 -7.73 2.93 20.62
C ILE A 166 -7.26 1.50 20.33
N LEU A 167 -7.17 0.63 21.34
CA LEU A 167 -6.84 -0.78 21.12
C LEU A 167 -7.89 -1.49 20.26
N LYS A 168 -9.18 -1.18 20.47
CA LYS A 168 -10.28 -1.73 19.67
C LYS A 168 -10.17 -1.27 18.21
N ASP A 169 -9.91 0.02 17.99
CA ASP A 169 -9.74 0.56 16.64
C ASP A 169 -8.49 -0.01 15.96
N MET A 170 -7.38 -0.17 16.69
CA MET A 170 -6.18 -0.84 16.18
C MET A 170 -6.46 -2.30 15.79
N ARG A 171 -7.22 -3.05 16.60
CA ARG A 171 -7.61 -4.42 16.27
C ARG A 171 -8.41 -4.48 14.97
N ALA A 172 -9.42 -3.63 14.82
CA ALA A 172 -10.24 -3.57 13.61
C ALA A 172 -9.42 -3.22 12.36
N ASN A 173 -8.46 -2.29 12.47
CA ASN A 173 -7.57 -1.96 11.37
C ASN A 173 -6.62 -3.13 11.04
N LEU A 174 -6.07 -3.84 12.03
CA LEU A 174 -5.23 -5.01 11.79
C LEU A 174 -6.01 -6.16 11.14
N ASP A 175 -7.25 -6.41 11.58
CA ASP A 175 -8.13 -7.41 10.95
C ASP A 175 -8.42 -7.06 9.49
N SER A 176 -8.72 -5.79 9.21
CA SER A 176 -8.91 -5.30 7.83
C SER A 176 -7.66 -5.47 6.98
N LEU A 177 -6.48 -5.21 7.53
CA LEU A 177 -5.19 -5.40 6.85
C LEU A 177 -4.94 -6.88 6.54
N LEU A 178 -5.13 -7.76 7.54
CA LEU A 178 -4.94 -9.19 7.39
C LEU A 178 -5.91 -9.79 6.37
N ALA A 179 -7.18 -9.37 6.37
CA ALA A 179 -8.22 -9.85 5.45
C ALA A 179 -7.95 -9.53 3.96
N ARG A 180 -7.00 -8.63 3.67
CA ARG A 180 -6.72 -8.12 2.32
C ARG A 180 -5.32 -8.44 1.82
N VAL A 181 -4.70 -9.43 2.45
CA VAL A 181 -3.43 -10.00 2.00
C VAL A 181 -3.61 -10.64 0.63
N ASN A 182 -2.68 -10.33 -0.27
CA ASN A 182 -2.48 -11.04 -1.52
C ASN A 182 -1.15 -11.79 -1.48
N PHE A 183 -1.06 -12.85 -2.28
CA PHE A 183 0.10 -13.73 -2.32
C PHE A 183 0.92 -13.44 -3.58
N GLY A 184 2.20 -13.14 -3.40
CA GLY A 184 3.12 -12.92 -4.50
C GLY A 184 3.92 -14.18 -4.87
N PRO A 185 4.84 -14.06 -5.84
CA PRO A 185 5.76 -15.15 -6.17
C PRO A 185 6.58 -15.59 -4.97
N GLU A 186 6.92 -14.66 -4.09
CA GLU A 186 7.41 -14.91 -2.74
C GLU A 186 6.63 -14.01 -1.78
N GLY A 187 6.49 -14.43 -0.52
CA GLY A 187 5.87 -13.60 0.52
C GLY A 187 4.43 -13.14 0.22
N ILE A 188 4.08 -11.96 0.74
CA ILE A 188 2.75 -11.36 0.67
C ILE A 188 2.79 -9.87 0.33
N TYR A 189 1.70 -9.34 -0.20
CA TYR A 189 1.53 -7.91 -0.48
C TYR A 189 0.07 -7.47 -0.30
N TRP A 190 -0.18 -6.17 -0.52
CA TRP A 190 -1.51 -5.57 -0.42
C TRP A 190 -1.79 -4.68 -1.62
N ASP A 191 -3.06 -4.33 -1.77
CA ASP A 191 -3.59 -3.38 -2.76
C ASP A 191 -3.30 -3.79 -4.22
N ARG A 192 -4.28 -4.44 -4.85
CA ARG A 192 -4.28 -4.68 -6.30
C ARG A 192 -4.96 -3.52 -7.01
N SER A 193 -4.37 -3.07 -8.11
CA SER A 193 -4.89 -1.97 -8.91
C SER A 193 -4.77 -2.27 -10.40
N GLY A 194 -5.74 -1.81 -11.17
CA GLY A 194 -5.66 -1.78 -12.63
C GLY A 194 -4.65 -0.76 -13.17
N ASP A 195 -4.11 0.11 -12.30
CA ASP A 195 -3.09 1.10 -12.65
C ASP A 195 -1.64 0.59 -12.44
N ASP A 196 -1.48 -0.60 -11.89
CA ASP A 196 -0.18 -1.13 -11.46
C ASP A 196 0.19 -2.39 -12.23
N ILE A 197 1.49 -2.60 -12.47
CA ILE A 197 1.98 -3.87 -13.05
C ILE A 197 1.78 -5.02 -12.06
N HIS A 198 2.12 -4.78 -10.80
CA HIS A 198 1.99 -5.70 -9.67
C HIS A 198 1.77 -4.88 -8.39
N GLY A 199 1.47 -5.55 -7.27
CA GLY A 199 1.45 -4.91 -5.95
C GLY A 199 2.74 -4.13 -5.66
N LEU A 200 2.60 -2.93 -5.09
CA LEU A 200 3.68 -1.96 -5.06
C LEU A 200 4.85 -2.35 -4.13
N CYS A 201 6.08 -2.14 -4.62
CA CYS A 201 7.33 -2.23 -3.85
C CYS A 201 7.76 -0.81 -3.43
N SER A 202 7.37 -0.36 -2.25
CA SER A 202 7.67 1.01 -1.80
C SER A 202 7.37 1.22 -0.31
N PHE A 203 7.92 2.29 0.26
CA PHE A 203 7.68 2.64 1.66
C PHE A 203 6.37 3.39 1.86
N SER A 204 5.97 4.28 0.93
CA SER A 204 4.71 5.03 1.06
C SER A 204 3.48 4.19 0.74
N HIS A 205 3.48 3.54 -0.43
CA HIS A 205 2.30 2.88 -1.00
C HIS A 205 2.42 1.34 -1.08
N GLY A 206 3.52 0.77 -0.59
CA GLY A 206 3.88 -0.62 -0.84
C GLY A 206 4.10 -1.47 0.41
N ALA A 207 4.51 -2.71 0.16
CA ALA A 207 4.69 -3.73 1.18
C ALA A 207 5.71 -3.33 2.26
N SER A 208 6.77 -2.57 1.92
CA SER A 208 7.74 -2.06 2.88
C SER A 208 7.14 -1.18 3.98
N GLY A 209 6.23 -0.27 3.61
CA GLY A 209 5.56 0.61 4.58
C GLY A 209 4.68 -0.17 5.54
N ILE A 210 3.95 -1.15 5.02
CA ILE A 210 3.11 -2.05 5.81
C ILE A 210 3.96 -2.92 6.75
N GLY A 211 5.02 -3.54 6.22
CA GLY A 211 5.98 -4.31 7.01
C GLY A 211 6.63 -3.47 8.11
N PHE A 212 6.97 -2.21 7.86
CA PHE A 212 7.48 -1.31 8.89
C PHE A 212 6.49 -1.10 10.04
N VAL A 213 5.20 -0.90 9.76
CA VAL A 213 4.19 -0.75 10.82
C VAL A 213 3.98 -2.05 11.60
N LEU A 214 4.00 -3.20 10.93
CA LEU A 214 3.96 -4.51 11.59
C LEU A 214 5.17 -4.72 12.51
N LEU A 215 6.35 -4.22 12.15
CA LEU A 215 7.51 -4.21 13.05
C LEU A 215 7.29 -3.32 14.27
N GLU A 216 6.71 -2.13 14.10
CA GLU A 216 6.39 -1.27 15.24
C GLU A 216 5.32 -1.88 16.16
N MET A 217 4.33 -2.58 15.59
CA MET A 217 3.34 -3.36 16.35
C MET A 217 4.01 -4.49 17.15
N GLY A 218 4.84 -5.30 16.48
CA GLY A 218 5.60 -6.39 17.12
C GLY A 218 6.50 -5.89 18.24
N LYS A 219 7.19 -4.76 18.02
CA LYS A 219 8.02 -4.15 19.05
C LYS A 219 7.16 -3.69 20.22
N PHE A 220 6.11 -2.93 19.95
CA PHE A 220 5.32 -2.29 21.00
C PHE A 220 4.61 -3.29 21.91
N PHE A 221 4.08 -4.37 21.35
CA PHE A 221 3.38 -5.43 22.08
C PHE A 221 4.27 -6.61 22.49
N SER A 222 5.57 -6.54 22.19
CA SER A 222 6.53 -7.63 22.41
C SER A 222 6.12 -8.95 21.74
N ASN A 223 5.54 -8.88 20.53
CA ASN A 223 5.05 -10.05 19.79
C ASN A 223 5.87 -10.31 18.51
N PRO A 224 6.71 -11.36 18.48
CA PRO A 224 7.56 -11.68 17.32
C PRO A 224 6.77 -12.22 16.10
N ALA A 225 5.51 -12.63 16.26
CA ALA A 225 4.70 -13.09 15.14
C ALA A 225 4.50 -11.99 14.08
N TYR A 226 4.43 -10.73 14.49
CA TYR A 226 4.37 -9.61 13.56
C TYR A 226 5.70 -9.33 12.85
N TYR A 227 6.85 -9.72 13.43
CA TYR A 227 8.13 -9.68 12.71
C TYR A 227 8.17 -10.71 11.60
N TRP A 228 7.64 -11.91 11.86
CA TRP A 228 7.48 -12.93 10.83
C TRP A 228 6.57 -12.45 9.70
N LEU A 229 5.44 -11.82 10.02
CA LEU A 229 4.52 -11.28 9.03
C LEU A 229 5.15 -10.13 8.21
N ALA A 230 5.86 -9.23 8.87
CA ALA A 230 6.62 -8.17 8.21
C ALA A 230 7.67 -8.74 7.26
N LYS A 231 8.35 -9.83 7.64
CA LYS A 231 9.29 -10.54 6.77
C LYS A 231 8.59 -11.07 5.51
N GLN A 232 7.36 -11.56 5.60
CA GLN A 232 6.62 -12.00 4.41
C GLN A 232 6.36 -10.84 3.43
N ALA A 233 6.08 -9.63 3.94
CA ALA A 233 5.98 -8.43 3.11
C ALA A 233 7.31 -8.09 2.43
N PHE A 234 8.42 -8.32 3.13
CA PHE A 234 9.75 -8.03 2.61
C PHE A 234 10.24 -9.07 1.60
N ASP A 235 9.90 -10.34 1.80
CA ASP A 235 10.20 -11.45 0.90
C ASP A 235 9.54 -11.23 -0.48
N TYR A 236 8.33 -10.65 -0.49
CA TYR A 236 7.66 -10.20 -1.71
C TYR A 236 8.47 -9.18 -2.50
N GLU A 237 8.87 -8.08 -1.87
CA GLU A 237 9.66 -7.06 -2.56
C GLU A 237 11.03 -7.60 -2.97
N ASP A 238 11.60 -8.49 -2.17
CA ASP A 238 12.91 -9.09 -2.44
C ASP A 238 12.98 -9.91 -3.71
N TYR A 239 11.87 -10.54 -4.09
CA TYR A 239 11.72 -11.21 -5.36
C TYR A 239 11.92 -10.25 -6.55
N TYR A 240 11.49 -8.99 -6.40
CA TYR A 240 11.54 -7.97 -7.44
C TYR A 240 12.78 -7.06 -7.37
N TYR A 241 13.71 -7.30 -6.45
CA TYR A 241 14.93 -6.49 -6.36
C TYR A 241 15.77 -6.59 -7.63
N ASP A 242 16.00 -5.45 -8.29
CA ASP A 242 16.86 -5.37 -9.47
C ASP A 242 18.31 -5.12 -9.02
N LYS A 243 19.15 -6.14 -9.19
CA LYS A 243 20.58 -6.07 -8.83
C LYS A 243 21.37 -5.06 -9.68
N LYS A 244 20.98 -4.81 -10.93
CA LYS A 244 21.69 -3.86 -11.80
C LYS A 244 21.34 -2.43 -11.45
N LYS A 245 20.09 -2.16 -11.06
CA LYS A 245 19.65 -0.84 -10.57
C LYS A 245 19.95 -0.62 -9.09
N HIS A 246 20.30 -1.69 -8.36
CA HIS A 246 20.38 -1.69 -6.90
C HIS A 246 19.13 -1.07 -6.24
N ASN A 247 17.97 -1.41 -6.80
CA ASN A 247 16.72 -0.77 -6.47
C ASN A 247 15.53 -1.72 -6.69
N TRP A 248 14.38 -1.34 -6.16
CA TRP A 248 13.10 -1.98 -6.44
C TRP A 248 12.34 -1.19 -7.51
N PRO A 249 11.57 -1.89 -8.35
CA PRO A 249 10.75 -1.26 -9.37
C PRO A 249 9.60 -0.45 -8.76
N ASP A 250 9.27 0.67 -9.41
CA ASP A 250 7.98 1.32 -9.26
C ASP A 250 7.04 0.75 -10.33
N PHE A 251 6.00 0.04 -9.88
CA PHE A 251 5.05 -0.65 -10.74
C PHE A 251 3.90 0.23 -11.22
N ARG A 252 3.80 1.48 -10.76
CA ARG A 252 2.71 2.37 -11.13
C ARG A 252 2.82 2.79 -12.59
N LYS A 253 1.67 2.81 -13.27
CA LYS A 253 1.52 3.37 -14.61
C LYS A 253 0.71 4.66 -14.66
N LEU A 254 -0.02 4.97 -13.57
CA LEU A 254 -0.78 6.22 -13.37
C LEU A 254 -1.94 6.41 -14.38
N TYR A 255 -2.64 5.35 -14.79
CA TYR A 255 -3.70 5.42 -15.81
C TYR A 255 -5.04 6.01 -15.32
N GLY A 256 -5.14 6.45 -14.07
CA GLY A 256 -6.13 7.46 -13.66
C GLY A 256 -6.09 8.73 -14.52
N ARG A 257 -4.98 8.98 -15.23
CA ARG A 257 -4.82 9.95 -16.31
C ARG A 257 -5.40 9.42 -17.64
N LYS A 258 -6.43 10.09 -18.17
CA LYS A 258 -7.14 9.67 -19.40
C LYS A 258 -6.21 9.51 -20.60
N ASP A 259 -5.24 10.39 -20.77
CA ASP A 259 -4.24 10.35 -21.84
C ASP A 259 -3.39 9.07 -21.78
N LEU A 260 -2.95 8.69 -20.58
CA LEU A 260 -2.15 7.49 -20.39
C LEU A 260 -2.97 6.21 -20.58
N PHE A 261 -4.26 6.22 -20.20
CA PHE A 261 -5.14 5.07 -20.44
C PHE A 261 -5.44 4.85 -21.93
N VAL A 262 -5.67 5.93 -22.70
CA VAL A 262 -5.85 5.82 -24.16
C VAL A 262 -4.62 5.18 -24.80
N LYS A 263 -3.42 5.65 -24.44
CA LYS A 263 -2.17 5.04 -24.89
C LYS A 263 -2.06 3.57 -24.51
N ALA A 264 -2.51 3.19 -23.30
CA ALA A 264 -2.53 1.80 -22.89
C ALA A 264 -3.42 0.93 -23.79
N VAL A 265 -4.61 1.40 -24.16
CA VAL A 265 -5.50 0.70 -25.10
C VAL A 265 -4.83 0.52 -26.48
N GLU A 266 -4.15 1.55 -26.99
CA GLU A 266 -3.41 1.45 -28.26
C GLU A 266 -2.30 0.40 -28.20
N GLU A 267 -1.50 0.40 -27.12
CA GLU A 267 -0.42 -0.57 -26.94
C GLU A 267 -0.94 -2.01 -26.74
N TYR A 268 -2.11 -2.17 -26.12
CA TYR A 268 -2.80 -3.46 -26.03
C TYR A 268 -3.19 -3.99 -27.43
N ASN A 269 -3.80 -3.14 -28.25
CA ASN A 269 -4.23 -3.51 -29.61
C ASN A 269 -3.03 -3.84 -30.53
N LYS A 270 -1.88 -3.17 -30.32
CA LYS A 270 -0.60 -3.51 -30.97
C LYS A 270 0.06 -4.79 -30.43
N LYS A 271 -0.54 -5.44 -29.43
CA LYS A 271 0.02 -6.61 -28.72
C LYS A 271 1.39 -6.34 -28.08
N ASN A 272 1.66 -5.09 -27.69
CA ASN A 272 2.92 -4.70 -27.05
C ASN A 272 2.92 -5.03 -25.55
N TYR A 273 3.05 -6.31 -25.22
CA TYR A 273 3.06 -6.76 -23.82
C TYR A 273 4.18 -6.10 -22.98
N LYS A 274 5.33 -5.76 -23.58
CA LYS A 274 6.46 -5.12 -22.90
C LYS A 274 6.08 -3.79 -22.24
N TYR A 275 5.15 -3.04 -22.84
CA TYR A 275 4.63 -1.79 -22.28
C TYR A 275 4.00 -2.02 -20.89
N PHE A 276 3.27 -3.12 -20.72
CA PHE A 276 2.58 -3.49 -19.49
C PHE A 276 3.43 -4.24 -18.48
N SER A 277 4.64 -4.67 -18.84
CA SER A 277 5.53 -5.43 -17.96
C SER A 277 6.80 -4.67 -17.57
N SER A 278 7.06 -3.51 -18.18
CA SER A 278 8.27 -2.73 -17.91
C SER A 278 8.02 -1.70 -16.80
N PRO A 279 8.62 -1.85 -15.61
CA PRO A 279 8.48 -0.86 -14.54
C PRO A 279 9.36 0.37 -14.75
N SER A 280 9.10 1.41 -13.98
CA SER A 280 10.02 2.53 -13.79
C SER A 280 10.84 2.33 -12.50
N PHE A 281 11.79 3.23 -12.22
CA PHE A 281 12.59 3.19 -11.01
C PHE A 281 12.74 4.61 -10.45
N THR A 282 12.46 4.75 -9.16
CA THR A 282 12.60 6.01 -8.42
C THR A 282 13.53 5.81 -7.23
N TYR A 283 14.24 6.87 -6.83
CA TYR A 283 15.14 6.85 -5.66
C TYR A 283 14.69 7.94 -4.68
N ALA A 284 13.74 7.59 -3.82
CA ALA A 284 13.07 8.52 -2.91
C ALA A 284 12.68 7.85 -1.58
N TRP A 285 12.16 8.66 -0.64
CA TRP A 285 11.53 8.12 0.57
C TRP A 285 10.24 7.37 0.21
N CYS A 286 9.42 7.92 -0.69
CA CYS A 286 8.17 7.27 -1.08
C CYS A 286 8.42 5.95 -1.83
N HIS A 287 9.19 6.00 -2.92
CA HIS A 287 9.44 4.88 -3.82
C HIS A 287 10.93 4.59 -4.01
N GLY A 288 11.26 3.29 -3.95
CA GLY A 288 12.61 2.77 -4.16
C GLY A 288 13.44 2.60 -2.90
N SER A 289 14.73 2.35 -3.12
CA SER A 289 15.68 1.85 -2.15
C SER A 289 15.91 2.74 -0.92
N PRO A 290 15.83 4.09 -0.97
CA PRO A 290 16.01 4.90 0.23
C PRO A 290 14.93 4.65 1.28
N GLY A 291 13.65 4.70 0.89
CA GLY A 291 12.51 4.41 1.77
C GLY A 291 12.45 2.94 2.20
N ILE A 292 12.56 2.01 1.25
CA ILE A 292 12.56 0.57 1.52
C ILE A 292 13.69 0.20 2.50
N GLY A 293 14.85 0.84 2.33
CA GLY A 293 16.00 0.66 3.21
C GLY A 293 15.73 1.04 4.68
N LEU A 294 14.82 1.97 4.96
CA LEU A 294 14.41 2.28 6.34
C LEU A 294 13.66 1.10 6.98
N ALA A 295 12.75 0.45 6.25
CA ALA A 295 12.03 -0.72 6.75
C ALA A 295 13.00 -1.88 7.04
N ARG A 296 13.98 -2.10 6.15
CA ARG A 296 15.01 -3.14 6.32
C ARG A 296 15.98 -2.83 7.46
N LEU A 297 16.38 -1.57 7.62
CA LEU A 297 17.15 -1.12 8.78
C LEU A 297 16.39 -1.42 10.07
N ARG A 298 15.09 -1.11 10.10
CA ARG A 298 14.26 -1.38 11.29
C ARG A 298 14.19 -2.86 11.59
N TYR A 299 13.95 -3.70 10.58
CA TYR A 299 13.91 -5.15 10.75
C TYR A 299 15.19 -5.67 11.38
N LYS A 300 16.35 -5.31 10.82
CA LYS A 300 17.66 -5.66 11.38
C LYS A 300 17.81 -5.18 12.82
N ASP A 301 17.50 -3.91 13.11
CA ASP A 301 17.65 -3.34 14.45
C ASP A 301 16.81 -4.11 15.50
N LEU A 302 15.73 -4.80 15.09
CA LEU A 302 14.86 -5.57 15.98
C LEU A 302 15.16 -7.08 16.03
N THR A 303 15.64 -7.67 14.94
CA THR A 303 15.83 -9.14 14.83
C THR A 303 17.29 -9.57 14.82
N GLY A 304 18.22 -8.66 14.55
CA GLY A 304 19.62 -8.97 14.31
C GLY A 304 19.93 -9.60 12.94
N GLU A 305 18.91 -9.88 12.12
CA GLU A 305 19.08 -10.54 10.81
C GLU A 305 19.77 -9.60 9.80
N LYS A 306 20.86 -10.08 9.17
CA LYS A 306 21.75 -9.25 8.35
C LYS A 306 21.57 -9.39 6.84
N ASN A 307 20.78 -10.35 6.34
CA ASN A 307 20.68 -10.67 4.91
C ASN A 307 20.32 -9.47 4.02
N TRP A 308 19.54 -8.55 4.57
CA TRP A 308 19.03 -7.35 3.90
C TRP A 308 20.05 -6.22 3.80
N LEU A 309 21.14 -6.28 4.59
CA LEU A 309 22.15 -5.21 4.66
C LEU A 309 22.94 -5.06 3.38
N LEU A 310 23.17 -6.13 2.62
CA LEU A 310 23.89 -6.04 1.35
C LEU A 310 23.10 -5.17 0.38
N LYS A 311 21.80 -5.46 0.21
CA LYS A 311 20.90 -4.70 -0.67
C LYS A 311 20.74 -3.23 -0.26
N VAL A 312 20.72 -2.94 1.05
CA VAL A 312 20.63 -1.56 1.56
C VAL A 312 21.95 -0.81 1.39
N LYS A 313 23.09 -1.45 1.63
CA LYS A 313 24.42 -0.84 1.42
C LYS A 313 24.68 -0.55 -0.06
N ASP A 314 24.19 -1.42 -0.94
CA ASP A 314 24.30 -1.26 -2.39
C ASP A 314 23.33 -0.20 -2.95
N SER A 315 22.40 0.31 -2.14
CA SER A 315 21.43 1.31 -2.61
C SER A 315 22.15 2.58 -3.09
N GLN A 316 21.80 3.05 -4.29
CA GLN A 316 22.40 4.21 -4.95
C GLN A 316 22.12 5.55 -4.25
N ILE A 317 21.93 5.60 -2.92
CA ILE A 317 21.72 6.85 -2.17
C ILE A 317 22.88 7.83 -2.44
N PRO A 318 24.18 7.45 -2.35
CA PRO A 318 25.28 8.38 -2.65
C PRO A 318 25.27 8.88 -4.11
N ALA A 319 25.07 7.98 -5.08
CA ALA A 319 25.01 8.38 -6.49
C ALA A 319 23.77 9.24 -6.80
N SER A 320 22.64 8.99 -6.14
CA SER A 320 21.42 9.80 -6.28
C SER A 320 21.59 11.19 -5.66
N LEU A 321 22.36 11.30 -4.57
CA LEU A 321 22.75 12.58 -4.00
C LEU A 321 23.66 13.36 -4.97
N GLU A 322 24.51 12.69 -5.76
CA GLU A 322 25.39 13.34 -6.75
C GLU A 322 24.67 13.74 -8.05
N THR A 323 23.64 12.99 -8.44
CA THR A 323 22.98 13.14 -9.76
C THR A 323 21.65 13.88 -9.73
N LYS A 324 20.95 13.97 -8.58
CA LYS A 324 19.71 14.75 -8.52
C LYS A 324 20.02 16.22 -8.78
N LYS A 325 19.47 16.72 -9.89
CA LYS A 325 19.48 18.14 -10.25
C LYS A 325 18.93 18.96 -9.09
N GLN A 326 19.53 20.13 -8.90
CA GLN A 326 19.37 21.10 -7.83
C GLN A 326 17.94 21.64 -7.58
N ASN A 327 16.90 21.07 -8.20
CA ASN A 327 15.55 21.65 -8.28
C ASN A 327 14.50 20.98 -7.37
N GLU A 328 14.71 19.73 -6.91
CA GLU A 328 13.76 19.03 -6.02
C GLU A 328 14.33 18.87 -4.60
N LEU A 329 13.87 19.72 -3.68
CA LEU A 329 14.42 19.80 -2.31
C LEU A 329 13.51 19.18 -1.23
N GLY A 330 12.33 18.69 -1.56
CA GLY A 330 11.37 18.13 -0.60
C GLY A 330 11.87 16.90 0.20
N LEU A 331 11.11 16.52 1.23
CA LEU A 331 11.36 15.32 2.02
C LEU A 331 10.89 14.02 1.34
N CYS A 332 9.84 14.06 0.53
CA CYS A 332 9.24 12.87 -0.08
C CYS A 332 10.15 12.25 -1.15
N HIS A 333 10.61 13.06 -2.09
CA HIS A 333 11.41 12.63 -3.23
C HIS A 333 12.52 13.62 -3.60
N GLY A 334 12.84 14.58 -2.73
CA GLY A 334 13.91 15.54 -2.94
C GLY A 334 15.21 15.22 -2.20
N LEU A 335 16.18 16.13 -2.35
CA LEU A 335 17.50 16.03 -1.73
C LEU A 335 17.44 15.94 -0.20
N THR A 336 16.57 16.74 0.43
CA THR A 336 16.45 16.78 1.89
C THR A 336 16.04 15.43 2.47
N GLY A 337 15.10 14.73 1.81
CA GLY A 337 14.69 13.39 2.21
C GLY A 337 15.83 12.38 2.15
N LEU A 338 16.62 12.40 1.07
CA LEU A 338 17.77 11.50 0.90
C LEU A 338 18.85 11.73 1.96
N ILE A 339 19.16 12.99 2.28
CA ILE A 339 20.16 13.31 3.32
C ILE A 339 19.67 12.83 4.69
N GLU A 340 18.39 13.03 5.01
CA GLU A 340 17.82 12.57 6.27
C GLU A 340 17.83 11.04 6.38
N ILE A 341 17.54 10.33 5.29
CA ILE A 341 17.62 8.86 5.25
C ILE A 341 19.06 8.39 5.45
N ALA A 342 20.03 8.99 4.76
CA ALA A 342 21.44 8.65 4.93
C ALA A 342 21.90 8.84 6.38
N ARG A 343 21.45 9.92 7.03
CA ARG A 343 21.67 10.15 8.47
C ARG A 343 21.06 9.03 9.32
N LEU A 344 19.80 8.66 9.07
CA LEU A 344 19.11 7.60 9.82
C LEU A 344 19.80 6.24 9.68
N GLN A 345 20.35 5.95 8.50
CA GLN A 345 21.12 4.74 8.22
C GLN A 345 22.55 4.78 8.78
N SER A 346 22.96 5.88 9.41
CA SER A 346 24.33 6.10 9.92
C SER A 346 25.41 5.97 8.83
N THR A 347 25.04 6.17 7.57
CA THR A 347 25.94 6.20 6.40
C THR A 347 26.50 7.59 6.13
N LEU A 348 26.43 8.49 7.12
CA LEU A 348 26.68 9.91 6.93
C LEU A 348 28.13 10.20 6.49
N TYR A 349 28.22 10.60 5.23
CA TYR A 349 29.31 11.39 4.67
C TYR A 349 29.30 12.78 5.32
N LYS A 350 30.36 13.14 6.06
CA LYS A 350 30.51 14.48 6.70
C LYS A 350 30.47 15.66 5.71
N LYS A 351 30.46 15.43 4.39
CA LYS A 351 30.55 16.45 3.34
C LYS A 351 29.20 17.10 2.94
N ASP A 352 28.05 16.52 3.30
CA ASP A 352 26.76 16.91 2.69
C ASP A 352 25.95 17.98 3.43
N SER A 353 26.22 18.28 4.70
CA SER A 353 25.51 19.37 5.42
C SER A 353 25.75 20.76 4.81
N ASN A 354 26.87 20.92 4.09
CA ASN A 354 27.18 22.16 3.37
C ASN A 354 26.38 22.32 2.07
N ARG A 355 25.78 21.25 1.52
CA ARG A 355 24.97 21.35 0.30
C ARG A 355 23.69 22.17 0.54
N PHE A 356 23.07 22.02 1.71
CA PHE A 356 21.92 22.86 2.13
C PHE A 356 22.23 24.37 2.18
N LEU A 357 23.50 24.75 2.34
CA LEU A 357 23.92 26.15 2.46
C LEU A 357 24.15 26.82 1.10
N ASN A 358 24.43 26.04 0.06
CA ASN A 358 24.82 26.55 -1.25
C ASN A 358 23.66 26.63 -2.26
N GLU A 359 22.50 26.07 -1.92
CA GLU A 359 21.35 26.04 -2.81
C GLU A 359 20.50 27.32 -2.68
N ARG A 360 20.43 28.08 -3.77
CA ARG A 360 19.55 29.25 -3.89
C ARG A 360 18.10 28.75 -3.95
N GLN A 361 17.28 29.19 -3.00
CA GLN A 361 15.83 29.03 -3.11
C GLN A 361 15.30 30.04 -4.12
N SER A 362 14.80 29.55 -5.25
CA SER A 362 13.66 30.19 -5.92
C SER A 362 12.50 30.19 -4.92
N SER A 363 11.77 31.31 -4.81
CA SER A 363 10.59 31.45 -3.95
C SER A 363 9.56 30.36 -4.29
N SER A 364 9.56 29.25 -3.56
CA SER A 364 8.63 28.16 -3.83
C SER A 364 7.24 28.52 -3.29
N LEU A 365 6.22 28.30 -4.12
CA LEU A 365 4.81 28.38 -3.74
C LEU A 365 4.37 27.16 -2.90
N VAL A 366 5.18 26.10 -2.85
CA VAL A 366 4.90 24.89 -2.06
C VAL A 366 5.41 25.09 -0.63
N THR A 367 4.50 25.18 0.33
CA THR A 367 4.82 25.51 1.73
C THR A 367 4.95 24.28 2.63
N ASP A 368 4.43 23.14 2.18
CA ASP A 368 4.22 21.96 3.02
C ASP A 368 5.49 21.22 3.48
N LEU A 369 5.29 20.20 4.32
CA LEU A 369 6.36 19.44 4.94
C LEU A 369 7.02 18.44 3.99
N PHE A 370 6.27 17.79 3.09
CA PHE A 370 6.83 16.69 2.30
C PHE A 370 7.43 17.12 0.97
N ASN A 371 6.96 18.20 0.39
CA ASN A 371 7.38 18.70 -0.92
C ASN A 371 7.92 20.14 -0.82
N GLY A 372 7.48 20.90 0.19
CA GLY A 372 7.71 22.33 0.28
C GLY A 372 8.78 22.82 1.25
N LEU A 373 8.71 24.13 1.51
CA LEU A 373 9.64 24.88 2.35
C LEU A 373 9.78 24.32 3.77
N ALA A 374 8.67 23.92 4.41
CA ALA A 374 8.72 23.37 5.76
C ALA A 374 9.56 22.07 5.82
N GLY A 375 9.51 21.25 4.76
CA GLY A 375 10.33 20.05 4.62
C GLY A 375 11.82 20.33 4.59
N ILE A 376 12.23 21.33 3.82
CA ILE A 376 13.62 21.77 3.72
C ILE A 376 14.10 22.24 5.10
N GLY A 377 13.37 23.14 5.74
CA GLY A 377 13.70 23.64 7.08
C GLY A 377 13.77 22.52 8.11
N TYR A 378 12.83 21.57 8.05
CA TYR A 378 12.80 20.41 8.93
C TYR A 378 14.04 19.51 8.75
N GLY A 379 14.39 19.14 7.51
CA GLY A 379 15.54 18.27 7.27
C GLY A 379 16.87 18.93 7.59
N VAL A 380 16.99 20.24 7.36
CA VAL A 380 18.13 21.05 7.83
C VAL A 380 18.30 20.90 9.35
N LEU A 381 17.23 21.05 10.13
CA LEU A 381 17.30 20.86 11.58
C LEU A 381 17.60 19.41 11.98
N LYS A 382 17.06 18.42 11.25
CA LYS A 382 17.33 16.99 11.52
C LYS A 382 18.76 16.58 11.21
N SER A 383 19.40 17.18 10.21
CA SER A 383 20.80 16.91 9.87
C SER A 383 21.77 17.14 11.04
N LEU A 384 21.39 17.98 12.01
CA LEU A 384 22.19 18.30 13.21
C LEU A 384 21.95 17.35 14.39
N ARG A 385 21.02 16.40 14.26
CA ARG A 385 20.58 15.57 15.38
C ARG A 385 21.26 14.21 15.37
N LYS A 386 21.67 13.79 16.58
CA LYS A 386 22.23 12.45 16.83
C LYS A 386 21.17 11.36 17.00
N ASP A 387 19.94 11.72 17.36
CA ASP A 387 18.85 10.74 17.56
C ASP A 387 18.21 10.29 16.25
N LYS A 388 17.66 9.07 16.23
CA LYS A 388 16.98 8.49 15.06
C LYS A 388 15.52 8.94 14.87
N PHE A 389 15.04 10.00 15.55
CA PHE A 389 13.62 10.40 15.44
C PHE A 389 13.37 11.34 14.26
N SER A 390 12.55 10.86 13.32
CA SER A 390 12.13 11.62 12.15
C SER A 390 10.69 11.30 11.75
N VAL A 391 10.04 12.22 11.04
CA VAL A 391 8.74 11.99 10.39
C VAL A 391 8.85 10.98 9.24
N LEU A 392 10.04 10.88 8.62
CA LEU A 392 10.34 9.84 7.62
C LEU A 392 10.53 8.45 8.22
N TYR A 393 10.80 8.39 9.53
CA TYR A 393 11.06 7.15 10.28
C TYR A 393 10.43 7.24 11.67
N PRO A 394 9.07 7.20 11.74
CA PRO A 394 8.30 7.51 12.94
C PRO A 394 8.30 6.32 13.92
N VAL A 395 9.48 5.96 14.42
CA VAL A 395 9.65 4.86 15.39
C VAL A 395 9.24 5.27 16.81
N LEU A 396 8.69 4.33 17.57
CA LEU A 396 8.39 4.54 18.98
C LEU A 396 9.64 4.44 19.87
N LYS A 397 9.65 5.23 20.96
CA LYS A 397 10.67 5.14 22.00
C LYS A 397 10.49 3.89 22.86
N GLU A 398 11.58 3.29 23.29
CA GLU A 398 11.59 2.07 24.12
C GLU A 398 10.85 2.21 25.45
N ARG A 399 10.79 3.41 26.02
CA ARG A 399 10.05 3.65 27.27
C ARG A 399 8.53 3.40 27.17
N TYR A 400 7.98 3.21 25.97
CA TYR A 400 6.54 3.00 25.78
C TYR A 400 6.14 1.53 25.60
N LEU A 401 7.10 0.60 25.61
CA LEU A 401 6.87 -0.83 25.37
C LEU A 401 5.93 -1.43 26.40
N VAL A 402 5.08 -2.35 25.94
CA VAL A 402 4.21 -3.15 26.80
C VAL A 402 4.76 -4.57 26.85
N LYS A 403 4.85 -5.16 28.05
CA LYS A 403 5.43 -6.50 28.24
C LYS A 403 4.62 -7.59 27.54
N SER A 404 3.30 -7.46 27.50
CA SER A 404 2.39 -8.36 26.79
C SER A 404 1.01 -7.72 26.59
N SER A 405 0.26 -8.18 25.59
CA SER A 405 -1.12 -7.74 25.33
C SER A 405 -1.98 -8.93 24.97
N LYS A 406 -3.12 -9.10 25.66
CA LYS A 406 -4.14 -10.11 25.32
C LYS A 406 -4.94 -9.77 24.05
N VAL A 407 -4.80 -8.56 23.52
CA VAL A 407 -5.52 -8.12 22.30
C VAL A 407 -4.72 -8.41 21.02
N PHE A 408 -3.40 -8.57 21.18
CA PHE A 408 -2.42 -8.71 20.10
C PHE A 408 -1.44 -9.84 20.43
N ASP A 409 -2.01 -11.01 20.74
CA ASP A 409 -1.33 -12.22 21.22
C ASP A 409 -1.23 -13.32 20.16
N GLU A 410 -1.45 -13.02 18.88
CA GLU A 410 -1.34 -14.02 17.82
C GLU A 410 0.06 -14.62 17.78
N ASP A 411 0.13 -15.94 17.69
CA ASP A 411 1.35 -16.65 17.36
C ASP A 411 1.51 -16.80 15.83
N ILE A 412 2.68 -17.28 15.39
CA ILE A 412 2.97 -17.47 13.97
C ILE A 412 2.00 -18.44 13.31
N GLY A 413 1.55 -19.50 13.99
CA GLY A 413 0.65 -20.47 13.37
C GLY A 413 -0.79 -19.97 13.26
N GLY A 414 -1.24 -19.13 14.19
CA GLY A 414 -2.50 -18.38 14.09
C GLY A 414 -2.49 -17.44 12.88
N LEU A 415 -1.41 -16.70 12.66
CA LEU A 415 -1.25 -15.88 11.46
C LEU A 415 -1.23 -16.73 10.18
N LYS A 416 -0.51 -17.86 10.16
CA LYS A 416 -0.54 -18.81 9.03
C LYS A 416 -1.94 -19.36 8.78
N MET A 417 -2.73 -19.65 9.83
CA MET A 417 -4.10 -20.14 9.69
C MET A 417 -5.00 -19.10 9.03
N ILE A 418 -4.84 -17.81 9.38
CA ILE A 418 -5.54 -16.71 8.70
C ILE A 418 -5.21 -16.70 7.21
N LEU A 419 -3.94 -16.87 6.83
CA LEU A 419 -3.51 -16.92 5.43
C LEU A 419 -4.03 -18.16 4.68
N ILE A 420 -4.01 -19.34 5.30
CA ILE A 420 -4.57 -20.55 4.68
C ILE A 420 -6.07 -20.40 4.44
N LYS A 421 -6.80 -19.78 5.37
CA LYS A 421 -8.23 -19.54 5.21
C LYS A 421 -8.55 -18.63 4.01
N GLN A 422 -7.62 -17.77 3.60
CA GLN A 422 -7.77 -16.95 2.40
C GLN A 422 -7.41 -17.68 1.11
N LEU A 423 -6.37 -18.53 1.16
CA LEU A 423 -5.97 -19.35 0.01
C LEU A 423 -7.00 -20.44 -0.31
N PHE A 424 -7.52 -21.10 0.72
CA PHE A 424 -8.34 -22.31 0.63
C PHE A 424 -9.67 -22.21 1.41
N PRO A 425 -10.48 -21.15 1.22
CA PRO A 425 -11.70 -20.94 1.99
C PRO A 425 -12.72 -22.06 1.83
N GLN A 426 -12.91 -22.58 0.61
CA GLN A 426 -13.90 -23.65 0.37
C GLN A 426 -13.40 -24.99 0.90
N THR A 427 -12.10 -25.27 0.74
CA THR A 427 -11.50 -26.49 1.30
C THR A 427 -11.67 -26.54 2.82
N LEU A 428 -11.34 -25.46 3.52
CA LEU A 428 -11.48 -25.42 4.99
C LEU A 428 -12.93 -25.50 5.45
N ALA A 429 -13.89 -25.01 4.65
CA ALA A 429 -15.31 -25.07 4.99
C ALA A 429 -15.86 -26.50 5.04
N VAL A 430 -15.24 -27.45 4.34
CA VAL A 430 -15.65 -28.86 4.31
C VAL A 430 -14.72 -29.79 5.11
N CYS A 431 -13.65 -29.26 5.69
CA CYS A 431 -12.77 -30.03 6.57
C CYS A 431 -13.46 -30.33 7.91
N SER A 432 -13.22 -31.52 8.46
CA SER A 432 -13.64 -31.89 9.81
C SER A 432 -12.91 -31.07 10.88
N GLY A 433 -13.51 -30.92 12.06
CA GLY A 433 -12.85 -30.26 13.20
C GLY A 433 -11.54 -30.95 13.61
N SER A 434 -11.43 -32.26 13.37
CA SER A 434 -10.19 -33.01 13.62
C SER A 434 -9.06 -32.64 12.66
N GLU A 435 -9.37 -32.42 11.38
CA GLU A 435 -8.41 -31.99 10.36
C GLU A 435 -7.94 -30.56 10.62
N ILE A 436 -8.86 -29.66 10.97
CA ILE A 436 -8.54 -28.27 11.34
C ILE A 436 -7.61 -28.24 12.56
N SER A 437 -7.90 -29.05 13.59
CA SER A 437 -7.05 -29.13 14.79
C SER A 437 -5.65 -29.65 14.48
N LYS A 438 -5.54 -30.67 13.61
CA LYS A 438 -4.23 -31.19 13.15
C LYS A 438 -3.46 -30.15 12.33
N LEU A 439 -4.15 -29.40 11.46
CA LEU A 439 -3.56 -28.32 10.69
C LEU A 439 -2.96 -27.25 11.60
N GLN A 440 -3.72 -26.76 12.58
CA GLN A 440 -3.24 -25.74 13.51
C GLN A 440 -1.99 -26.21 14.27
N LYS A 441 -1.97 -27.47 14.74
CA LYS A 441 -0.79 -28.07 15.38
C LYS A 441 0.41 -28.12 14.44
N SER A 442 0.20 -28.48 13.16
CA SER A 442 1.27 -28.52 12.16
C SER A 442 1.88 -27.14 11.89
N LEU A 443 1.04 -26.10 11.77
CA LEU A 443 1.50 -24.72 11.50
C LEU A 443 2.35 -24.16 12.65
N ASN A 444 2.03 -24.52 13.89
CA ASN A 444 2.76 -24.14 15.10
C ASN A 444 4.13 -24.83 15.20
N GLN A 445 4.23 -26.10 14.80
CA GLN A 445 5.46 -26.88 14.95
C GLN A 445 6.54 -26.56 13.89
N GLY A 446 6.21 -25.79 12.85
CA GLY A 446 7.15 -25.46 11.77
C GLY A 446 7.64 -26.67 10.96
N LYS A 447 7.11 -27.87 11.22
CA LYS A 447 7.43 -29.09 10.49
C LYS A 447 6.95 -28.91 9.04
N ASN A 448 7.85 -29.18 8.08
CA ASN A 448 7.66 -29.07 6.63
C ASN A 448 8.01 -27.73 5.94
N GLN A 449 8.93 -26.93 6.48
CA GLN A 449 9.56 -25.82 5.72
C GLN A 449 10.67 -26.30 4.77
N ARG A 450 10.40 -27.30 3.91
CA ARG A 450 11.33 -27.65 2.81
C ARG A 450 11.26 -26.65 1.66
N SER A 451 10.16 -25.90 1.53
CA SER A 451 10.01 -24.87 0.50
C SER A 451 10.38 -23.49 1.04
N LYS A 452 11.13 -22.72 0.24
CA LYS A 452 11.43 -21.30 0.51
C LYS A 452 10.19 -20.41 0.32
N ASN A 453 9.20 -20.89 -0.43
CA ASN A 453 8.02 -20.15 -0.84
C ASN A 453 6.85 -20.35 0.14
N LEU A 454 6.29 -19.24 0.64
CA LEU A 454 5.19 -19.23 1.62
C LEU A 454 3.96 -20.01 1.13
N VAL A 455 3.47 -19.71 -0.07
CA VAL A 455 2.26 -20.35 -0.64
C VAL A 455 2.47 -21.85 -0.75
N SER A 456 3.64 -22.26 -1.22
CA SER A 456 4.00 -23.68 -1.36
C SER A 456 4.05 -24.37 0.01
N ALA A 457 4.63 -23.72 1.02
CA ALA A 457 4.69 -24.26 2.38
C ALA A 457 3.29 -24.42 3.00
N LEU A 458 2.42 -23.43 2.84
CA LEU A 458 1.04 -23.46 3.33
C LEU A 458 0.20 -24.52 2.60
N THR A 459 0.34 -24.58 1.27
CA THR A 459 -0.34 -25.58 0.42
C THR A 459 0.08 -27.00 0.81
N GLY A 460 1.38 -27.25 0.99
CA GLY A 460 1.89 -28.55 1.39
C GLY A 460 1.43 -28.99 2.78
N CYS A 461 1.28 -28.06 3.73
CA CYS A 461 0.71 -28.37 5.04
C CYS A 461 -0.72 -28.88 4.95
N LEU A 462 -1.54 -28.27 4.08
CA LEU A 462 -2.92 -28.68 3.88
C LEU A 462 -3.00 -29.99 3.09
N GLU A 463 -2.21 -30.15 2.04
CA GLU A 463 -2.17 -31.34 1.18
C GLU A 463 -1.85 -32.62 1.95
N LEU A 464 -0.92 -32.56 2.92
CA LEU A 464 -0.53 -33.71 3.74
C LEU A 464 -1.62 -34.18 4.71
N LEU A 465 -2.61 -33.34 4.99
CA LEU A 465 -3.68 -33.65 5.95
C LEU A 465 -4.93 -34.20 5.27
N LEU A 466 -5.14 -33.86 4.00
CA LEU A 466 -6.33 -34.23 3.26
C LEU A 466 -6.21 -35.65 2.70
N ASN A 467 -7.25 -36.46 2.94
CA ASN A 467 -7.34 -37.79 2.35
C ASN A 467 -7.62 -37.69 0.85
N LYS A 468 -6.76 -38.28 0.02
CA LYS A 468 -6.95 -38.35 -1.44
C LYS A 468 -8.31 -38.99 -1.76
N GLY A 469 -9.08 -38.33 -2.61
CA GLY A 469 -10.42 -38.78 -3.02
C GLY A 469 -11.57 -38.27 -2.13
N SER A 470 -11.28 -37.63 -0.99
CA SER A 470 -12.30 -36.92 -0.21
C SER A 470 -12.84 -35.69 -0.97
N GLU A 471 -14.05 -35.24 -0.61
CA GLU A 471 -14.63 -34.00 -1.14
C GLU A 471 -13.70 -32.80 -0.90
N ALA A 472 -13.13 -32.70 0.31
CA ALA A 472 -12.17 -31.66 0.67
C ALA A 472 -10.94 -31.67 -0.24
N TYR A 473 -10.39 -32.83 -0.56
CA TYR A 473 -9.24 -32.95 -1.47
C TYR A 473 -9.59 -32.53 -2.90
N LEU A 474 -10.79 -32.85 -3.39
CA LEU A 474 -11.23 -32.42 -4.71
C LEU A 474 -11.38 -30.90 -4.81
N ILE A 475 -11.96 -30.26 -3.78
CA ILE A 475 -12.08 -28.79 -3.71
C ILE A 475 -10.70 -28.13 -3.59
N PHE A 476 -9.82 -28.70 -2.75
CA PHE A 476 -8.43 -28.27 -2.61
C PHE A 476 -7.69 -28.22 -3.93
N GLU A 477 -7.81 -29.25 -4.77
CA GLU A 477 -7.16 -29.28 -6.08
C GLU A 477 -7.66 -28.19 -7.03
N VAL A 478 -8.94 -27.78 -6.93
CA VAL A 478 -9.48 -26.66 -7.70
C VAL A 478 -8.94 -25.32 -7.19
N GLU A 479 -8.92 -25.11 -5.86
CA GLU A 479 -8.37 -23.90 -5.24
C GLU A 479 -6.84 -23.78 -5.46
N LYS A 480 -6.11 -24.89 -5.44
CA LYS A 480 -4.69 -24.97 -5.79
C LYS A 480 -4.42 -24.54 -7.23
N LYS A 481 -5.26 -24.94 -8.19
CA LYS A 481 -5.17 -24.48 -9.59
C LYS A 481 -5.47 -22.99 -9.73
N LYS A 482 -6.44 -22.46 -8.97
CA LYS A 482 -6.72 -21.01 -8.92
C LYS A 482 -5.48 -20.23 -8.52
N ILE A 483 -4.74 -20.68 -7.49
CA ILE A 483 -3.50 -20.05 -7.04
C ILE A 483 -2.44 -20.05 -8.15
N GLY A 484 -2.25 -21.18 -8.83
CA GLY A 484 -1.30 -21.27 -9.95
C GLY A 484 -1.62 -20.30 -11.11
N LEU A 485 -2.90 -20.04 -11.37
CA LEU A 485 -3.33 -19.04 -12.35
C LEU A 485 -3.18 -17.60 -11.86
N ASP A 486 -3.13 -17.35 -10.55
CA ASP A 486 -3.01 -15.99 -10.00
C ASP A 486 -1.56 -15.47 -9.98
N ASN A 487 -0.58 -16.30 -10.35
CA ASN A 487 0.82 -15.91 -10.55
C ASN A 487 1.03 -15.19 -11.90
N ARG A 488 0.36 -14.04 -12.04
CA ARG A 488 0.12 -13.38 -13.32
C ARG A 488 1.24 -12.44 -13.74
N LYS A 489 1.17 -12.13 -15.03
CA LYS A 489 2.13 -11.40 -15.82
C LYS A 489 2.09 -9.87 -15.59
N SER A 490 0.90 -9.27 -15.49
CA SER A 490 0.71 -7.83 -15.22
C SER A 490 -0.77 -7.51 -14.90
N ASP A 491 -1.06 -6.80 -13.80
CA ASP A 491 -2.42 -6.44 -13.39
C ASP A 491 -3.03 -5.38 -14.31
N VAL A 492 -2.25 -4.37 -14.69
CA VAL A 492 -2.65 -3.34 -15.65
C VAL A 492 -2.94 -3.91 -17.04
N TYR A 493 -2.20 -4.93 -17.49
CA TYR A 493 -2.51 -5.62 -18.73
C TYR A 493 -3.91 -6.24 -18.68
N LEU A 494 -4.23 -6.93 -17.58
CA LEU A 494 -5.53 -7.57 -17.38
C LEU A 494 -6.65 -6.54 -17.30
N TYR A 495 -6.41 -5.40 -16.66
CA TYR A 495 -7.38 -4.31 -16.60
C TYR A 495 -7.71 -3.75 -17.98
N VAL A 496 -6.69 -3.44 -18.79
CA VAL A 496 -6.88 -2.93 -20.15
C VAL A 496 -7.51 -3.99 -21.06
N SER A 497 -7.07 -5.24 -20.97
CA SER A 497 -7.66 -6.39 -21.67
C SER A 497 -9.17 -6.47 -21.40
N GLN A 498 -9.56 -6.43 -20.12
CA GLN A 498 -10.96 -6.48 -19.71
C GLN A 498 -11.77 -5.29 -20.23
N TYR A 499 -11.20 -4.09 -20.20
CA TYR A 499 -11.84 -2.90 -20.74
C TYR A 499 -12.12 -3.03 -22.24
N VAL A 500 -11.11 -3.45 -23.02
CA VAL A 500 -11.23 -3.63 -24.47
C VAL A 500 -12.28 -4.70 -24.81
N HIS A 501 -12.23 -5.86 -24.14
CA HIS A 501 -13.20 -6.92 -24.34
C HIS A 501 -14.62 -6.51 -23.92
N ALA A 502 -14.78 -5.74 -22.83
CA ALA A 502 -16.08 -5.25 -22.42
C ALA A 502 -16.70 -4.30 -23.46
N LYS A 503 -15.90 -3.38 -24.03
CA LYS A 503 -16.36 -2.46 -25.08
C LYS A 503 -16.76 -3.19 -26.35
N GLU A 504 -16.04 -4.25 -26.69
CA GLU A 504 -16.39 -5.08 -27.85
C GLU A 504 -17.68 -5.87 -27.61
N ASN A 505 -17.81 -6.48 -26.43
CA ASN A 505 -19.00 -7.25 -26.07
C ASN A 505 -20.26 -6.36 -25.99
N GLU A 506 -20.14 -5.10 -25.55
CA GLU A 506 -21.24 -4.11 -25.60
C GLU A 506 -21.77 -3.88 -27.02
N ARG A 507 -20.92 -3.99 -28.05
CA ARG A 507 -21.34 -3.86 -29.46
C ARG A 507 -22.03 -5.14 -29.94
N ILE A 508 -21.46 -6.30 -29.61
CA ILE A 508 -22.02 -7.61 -29.98
C ILE A 508 -23.42 -7.81 -29.39
N LEU A 509 -23.62 -7.43 -28.12
CA LEU A 509 -24.89 -7.59 -27.42
C LEU A 509 -26.04 -6.75 -28.01
N LYS A 510 -25.74 -5.80 -28.92
CA LYS A 510 -26.74 -5.00 -29.64
C LYS A 510 -27.15 -5.61 -30.98
N LEU A 511 -26.52 -6.71 -31.39
CA LEU A 511 -26.82 -7.38 -32.66
C LEU A 511 -28.11 -8.20 -32.56
N SER A 512 -28.78 -8.39 -33.70
CA SER A 512 -29.90 -9.33 -33.79
C SER A 512 -29.41 -10.78 -33.67
N GLU A 513 -30.28 -11.68 -33.22
CA GLU A 513 -29.97 -13.10 -33.04
C GLU A 513 -29.39 -13.75 -34.31
N HIS A 514 -29.98 -13.46 -35.48
CA HIS A 514 -29.47 -13.93 -36.76
C HIS A 514 -28.04 -13.45 -37.07
N LYS A 515 -27.66 -12.23 -36.64
CA LYS A 515 -26.28 -11.73 -36.80
C LYS A 515 -25.36 -12.35 -35.77
N LEU A 516 -25.81 -12.51 -34.52
CA LEU A 516 -25.06 -13.12 -33.44
C LEU A 516 -24.65 -14.55 -33.80
N ASN A 517 -25.57 -15.35 -34.35
CA ASN A 517 -25.33 -16.73 -34.77
C ASN A 517 -24.19 -16.90 -35.79
N LYS A 518 -23.95 -15.85 -36.60
CA LYS A 518 -22.89 -15.82 -37.62
C LYS A 518 -21.52 -15.34 -37.11
N ILE A 519 -21.44 -14.91 -35.85
CA ILE A 519 -20.18 -14.44 -35.26
C ILE A 519 -19.39 -15.60 -34.69
N GLU A 520 -18.09 -15.60 -34.98
CA GLU A 520 -17.17 -16.51 -34.32
C GLU A 520 -16.85 -15.99 -32.91
N LEU A 521 -17.32 -16.72 -31.90
CA LEU A 521 -17.03 -16.44 -30.50
C LEU A 521 -15.99 -17.41 -29.98
N LYS A 522 -15.11 -16.92 -29.13
CA LYS A 522 -14.13 -17.72 -28.42
C LYS A 522 -14.09 -17.36 -26.95
N LEU A 523 -13.51 -18.25 -26.16
CA LEU A 523 -13.17 -17.93 -24.77
C LEU A 523 -12.08 -16.85 -24.73
N VAL A 524 -12.26 -15.90 -23.82
CA VAL A 524 -11.25 -14.88 -23.52
C VAL A 524 -9.97 -15.60 -23.03
N PRO A 525 -8.75 -15.20 -23.44
CA PRO A 525 -7.51 -15.91 -23.09
C PRO A 525 -7.29 -16.15 -21.58
N GLU A 526 -7.81 -15.23 -20.76
CA GLU A 526 -7.80 -15.21 -19.31
C GLU A 526 -8.79 -16.19 -18.65
N VAL A 527 -9.59 -16.92 -19.44
CA VAL A 527 -10.55 -17.92 -18.97
C VAL A 527 -9.99 -19.33 -19.14
N LYS A 528 -10.12 -20.15 -18.09
CA LYS A 528 -9.74 -21.57 -18.07
C LYS A 528 -10.89 -22.43 -17.55
N LEU A 529 -11.17 -23.52 -18.26
CA LEU A 529 -12.11 -24.55 -17.84
C LEU A 529 -11.39 -25.59 -17.00
N ILE A 530 -11.93 -25.94 -15.84
CA ILE A 530 -11.37 -26.93 -14.92
C ILE A 530 -12.37 -28.07 -14.72
N LYS A 531 -11.86 -29.30 -14.71
CA LYS A 531 -12.62 -30.53 -14.41
C LYS A 531 -13.43 -30.35 -13.11
N GLY A 532 -14.69 -30.78 -13.12
CA GLY A 532 -15.63 -30.58 -12.01
C GLY A 532 -16.61 -29.41 -12.21
N ASN A 533 -16.78 -28.95 -13.45
CA ASN A 533 -17.67 -27.85 -13.84
C ASN A 533 -17.31 -26.49 -13.21
N TYR A 534 -16.01 -26.16 -13.19
CA TYR A 534 -15.53 -24.86 -12.74
C TYR A 534 -14.92 -24.06 -13.90
N ILE A 535 -15.15 -22.75 -13.86
CA ILE A 535 -14.52 -21.76 -14.74
C ILE A 535 -13.65 -20.87 -13.86
N LEU A 536 -12.39 -20.74 -14.22
CA LEU A 536 -11.45 -19.80 -13.61
C LEU A 536 -11.23 -18.64 -14.57
N ARG A 537 -11.44 -17.40 -14.10
CA ARG A 537 -11.22 -16.17 -14.87
C ARG A 537 -10.19 -15.31 -14.19
N GLN A 538 -9.05 -15.08 -14.83
CA GLN A 538 -8.06 -14.10 -14.38
C GLN A 538 -8.63 -12.68 -14.56
N THR A 539 -8.49 -11.86 -13.52
CA THR A 539 -8.91 -10.44 -13.51
C THR A 539 -7.87 -9.62 -12.78
N TYR A 540 -7.72 -8.31 -13.01
CA TYR A 540 -6.70 -7.54 -12.25
C TYR A 540 -6.90 -7.64 -10.72
N GLU A 541 -8.12 -7.90 -10.23
CA GLU A 541 -8.42 -8.12 -8.80
C GLU A 541 -8.01 -9.51 -8.28
N GLY A 542 -7.84 -10.50 -9.16
CA GLY A 542 -7.61 -11.89 -8.77
C GLY A 542 -8.24 -12.90 -9.71
N VAL A 543 -8.02 -14.19 -9.46
CA VAL A 543 -8.72 -15.24 -10.19
C VAL A 543 -10.10 -15.46 -9.58
N LYS A 544 -11.16 -15.22 -10.36
CA LYS A 544 -12.54 -15.54 -9.98
C LYS A 544 -12.81 -17.01 -10.31
N MET A 545 -13.37 -17.73 -9.35
CA MET A 545 -13.80 -19.12 -9.51
C MET A 545 -15.33 -19.16 -9.61
N ILE A 546 -15.85 -19.74 -10.69
CA ILE A 546 -17.28 -19.81 -10.99
C ILE A 546 -17.67 -21.27 -11.16
N ARG A 547 -18.59 -21.76 -10.34
CA ARG A 547 -19.19 -23.10 -10.51
C ARG A 547 -20.32 -23.01 -11.52
N VAL A 548 -20.34 -23.92 -12.48
CA VAL A 548 -21.38 -24.00 -13.52
C VAL A 548 -22.02 -25.39 -13.55
N SER A 549 -23.16 -25.53 -14.22
CA SER A 549 -23.78 -26.84 -14.45
C SER A 549 -22.97 -27.64 -15.47
N LYS A 550 -23.15 -28.97 -15.51
CA LYS A 550 -22.52 -29.83 -16.52
C LYS A 550 -22.88 -29.38 -17.95
N PHE A 551 -24.16 -29.07 -18.17
CA PHE A 551 -24.64 -28.55 -19.45
C PHE A 551 -23.89 -27.28 -19.88
N TYR A 552 -23.75 -26.29 -18.99
CA TYR A 552 -23.02 -25.04 -19.33
C TYR A 552 -21.53 -25.25 -19.53
N TYR A 553 -20.91 -26.15 -18.76
CA TYR A 553 -19.51 -26.52 -18.96
C TYR A 553 -19.28 -27.11 -20.35
N GLU A 554 -20.15 -28.00 -20.80
CA GLU A 554 -20.07 -28.61 -22.13
C GLU A 554 -20.21 -27.55 -23.23
N ILE A 555 -21.14 -26.60 -23.10
CA ILE A 555 -21.27 -25.47 -24.05
C ILE A 555 -19.97 -24.66 -24.14
N PHE A 556 -19.36 -24.28 -23.02
CA PHE A 556 -18.09 -23.55 -23.04
C PHE A 556 -16.93 -24.38 -23.59
N PHE A 557 -16.92 -25.68 -23.31
CA PHE A 557 -15.93 -26.60 -23.84
C PHE A 557 -16.05 -26.70 -25.37
N SER A 558 -17.26 -26.73 -25.91
CA SER A 558 -17.50 -26.71 -27.36
C SER A 558 -16.95 -25.45 -28.02
N PHE A 559 -17.10 -24.27 -27.40
CA PHE A 559 -16.48 -23.04 -27.89
C PHE A 559 -14.95 -23.10 -27.93
N TYR A 560 -14.30 -23.92 -27.10
CA TYR A 560 -12.86 -24.15 -27.19
C TYR A 560 -12.44 -24.82 -28.51
N SER A 561 -13.36 -25.53 -29.16
CA SER A 561 -13.08 -26.39 -30.33
C SER A 561 -13.60 -25.83 -31.66
N THR A 562 -14.77 -25.17 -31.68
CA THR A 562 -15.45 -24.82 -32.93
C THR A 562 -15.60 -23.32 -33.18
N ASN A 563 -15.45 -22.49 -32.14
CA ASN A 563 -15.67 -21.04 -32.14
C ASN A 563 -16.99 -20.54 -32.77
N SER A 564 -17.99 -21.38 -33.04
CA SER A 564 -19.20 -21.03 -33.78
C SER A 564 -20.46 -21.35 -32.99
N ILE A 565 -21.31 -20.34 -32.75
CA ILE A 565 -22.57 -20.49 -32.02
C ILE A 565 -23.48 -21.49 -32.72
N ASP A 566 -23.61 -21.39 -34.04
CA ASP A 566 -24.39 -22.35 -34.83
C ASP A 566 -23.86 -23.77 -34.63
N LYS A 567 -22.55 -24.00 -34.75
CA LYS A 567 -21.98 -25.34 -34.50
C LYS A 567 -22.17 -25.83 -33.07
N VAL A 568 -22.16 -24.95 -32.08
CA VAL A 568 -22.41 -25.30 -30.67
C VAL A 568 -23.88 -25.64 -30.42
N THR A 569 -24.81 -25.03 -31.16
CA THR A 569 -26.26 -25.17 -30.95
C THR A 569 -26.95 -26.16 -31.91
N LEU A 570 -26.30 -26.55 -33.01
CA LEU A 570 -26.84 -27.43 -34.05
C LEU A 570 -27.24 -28.83 -33.56
N SER A 571 -26.61 -29.34 -32.49
CA SER A 571 -26.92 -30.65 -31.90
C SER A 571 -27.90 -30.59 -30.72
N LEU A 572 -28.43 -29.40 -30.40
CA LEU A 572 -29.27 -29.17 -29.22
C LEU A 572 -30.76 -29.14 -29.56
N SER A 573 -31.62 -29.59 -28.63
CA SER A 573 -33.07 -29.38 -28.73
C SER A 573 -33.43 -27.90 -28.76
N GLU A 574 -34.59 -27.52 -29.30
CA GLU A 574 -35.01 -26.11 -29.42
C GLU A 574 -35.03 -25.38 -28.06
N SER A 575 -35.52 -26.06 -27.02
CA SER A 575 -35.49 -25.56 -25.64
C SER A 575 -34.05 -25.37 -25.10
N SER A 576 -33.11 -26.20 -25.55
CA SER A 576 -31.69 -26.13 -25.20
C SER A 576 -30.96 -25.04 -25.99
N LYS A 577 -31.35 -24.75 -27.24
CA LYS A 577 -30.80 -23.65 -28.04
C LYS A 577 -31.08 -22.29 -27.41
N GLN A 578 -32.33 -22.03 -27.02
CA GLN A 578 -32.70 -20.77 -26.33
C GLN A 578 -31.91 -20.59 -25.03
N ARG A 579 -31.73 -21.68 -24.25
CA ARG A 579 -30.90 -21.67 -23.05
C ARG A 579 -29.42 -21.40 -23.35
N ALA A 580 -28.88 -21.97 -24.42
CA ALA A 580 -27.51 -21.74 -24.85
C ALA A 580 -27.28 -20.29 -25.32
N LEU A 581 -28.21 -19.71 -26.07
CA LEU A 581 -28.15 -18.29 -26.49
C LEU A 581 -28.20 -17.34 -25.28
N LYS A 582 -29.08 -17.61 -24.30
CA LYS A 582 -29.11 -16.86 -23.05
C LYS A 582 -27.77 -16.95 -22.31
N LEU A 583 -27.16 -18.14 -22.27
CA LEU A 583 -25.84 -18.34 -21.68
C LEU A 583 -24.77 -17.55 -22.44
N VAL A 584 -24.78 -17.54 -23.77
CA VAL A 584 -23.84 -16.76 -24.59
C VAL A 584 -23.95 -15.28 -24.26
N ASN A 585 -25.16 -14.72 -24.24
CA ASN A 585 -25.38 -13.31 -23.87
C ASN A 585 -24.90 -13.00 -22.44
N GLN A 586 -25.20 -13.87 -21.48
CA GLN A 586 -24.67 -13.74 -20.12
C GLN A 586 -23.14 -13.78 -20.12
N SER A 587 -22.54 -14.69 -20.88
CA SER A 587 -21.09 -14.89 -20.96
C SER A 587 -20.36 -13.72 -21.61
N LEU A 588 -20.96 -13.09 -22.62
CA LEU A 588 -20.49 -11.83 -23.19
C LEU A 588 -20.59 -10.70 -22.16
N SER A 589 -21.71 -10.59 -21.45
CA SER A 589 -21.93 -9.54 -20.45
C SER A 589 -20.93 -9.60 -19.28
N ILE A 590 -20.50 -10.81 -18.91
CA ILE A 590 -19.50 -11.01 -17.86
C ILE A 590 -18.09 -11.25 -18.42
N GLY A 591 -17.86 -11.05 -19.72
CA GLY A 591 -16.55 -11.13 -20.37
C GLY A 591 -15.85 -12.49 -20.27
N ILE A 592 -16.61 -13.57 -20.40
CA ILE A 592 -16.11 -14.95 -20.57
C ILE A 592 -15.85 -15.25 -22.05
N LEU A 593 -16.72 -14.75 -22.93
CA LEU A 593 -16.59 -14.85 -24.39
C LEU A 593 -16.16 -13.51 -24.99
N THR A 594 -15.48 -13.57 -26.13
CA THR A 594 -15.09 -12.43 -26.98
C THR A 594 -15.05 -12.86 -28.45
N THR A 595 -14.92 -11.89 -29.36
CA THR A 595 -14.56 -12.10 -30.77
C THR A 595 -13.19 -11.48 -31.07
N ASP A 596 -12.52 -11.94 -32.14
CA ASP A 596 -11.34 -11.26 -32.72
C ASP A 596 -11.70 -10.25 -33.82
N LYS A 597 -12.97 -10.26 -34.26
CA LYS A 597 -13.46 -9.46 -35.39
C LYS A 597 -14.92 -9.07 -35.15
N LEU A 598 -15.21 -7.78 -35.31
CA LEU A 598 -16.54 -7.27 -35.64
C LEU A 598 -16.53 -6.75 -37.08
#